data_AF-A0A7J5MCV3-F1
#
_entry.id   AF-A0A7J5MCV3-F1
#
_cell.length_a   1.000
_cell.length_b   1.000
_cell.length_c   1.000
_cell.angle_alpha   90.00
_cell.angle_beta   90.00
_cell.angle_gamma   90.00
#
_symmetry.space_group_name_H-M   'P 1'
#
loop_
_entity.id
_entity.type
_entity.pdbx_description
1 polymer ?
#
loop_
_entity_poly.entity_id
_entity_poly.type
_entity_poly.pdbx_seq_one_letter_code
_entity_poly.pdbx_strand_id
1 'polypeptide(L)'
;MKDVCQLTDGEKRNGKGICLDAKYLRSKSSASIVEKGKFVYAGDNIILVDGENSGEVFPVPQNGYMGSTFKQLWLSSVMWKPYILAFILFYKDELRNSKRGAAIPHLNKELFYNLPIGIPPLAEQQRIACQINNLFQLIK
;
A
#
# COMPACT_ATOMS: atom_id res chain seq x y z
N MET A 1 -9.16 -10.07 -4.20
CA MET A 1 -8.95 -8.68 -3.69
C MET A 1 -9.87 -7.62 -4.32
N LYS A 2 -10.36 -7.83 -5.55
CA LYS A 2 -11.15 -6.86 -6.33
C LYS A 2 -12.31 -6.17 -5.60
N ASP A 3 -12.99 -6.89 -4.71
CA ASP A 3 -14.19 -6.38 -4.01
C ASP A 3 -13.87 -5.63 -2.71
N VAL A 4 -12.62 -5.72 -2.23
CA VAL A 4 -12.21 -5.16 -0.93
C VAL A 4 -11.13 -4.08 -1.05
N CYS A 5 -10.48 -3.96 -2.20
CA CYS A 5 -9.39 -3.02 -2.45
C CYS A 5 -9.49 -2.42 -3.85
N GLN A 6 -9.09 -1.16 -4.00
CA GLN A 6 -8.95 -0.50 -5.30
C GLN A 6 -7.65 0.29 -5.36
N LEU A 7 -6.96 0.21 -6.51
CA LEU A 7 -5.80 1.03 -6.83
C LEU A 7 -6.24 2.25 -7.61
N THR A 8 -6.18 3.42 -6.97
CA THR A 8 -6.60 4.69 -7.55
C THR A 8 -5.41 5.62 -7.76
N ASP A 9 -5.61 6.61 -8.62
CA ASP A 9 -4.71 7.75 -8.70
C ASP A 9 -5.17 8.81 -7.69
N GLY A 10 -4.22 9.36 -6.93
CA GLY A 10 -4.52 10.52 -6.09
C GLY A 10 -4.98 11.72 -6.94
N GLU A 11 -5.62 12.69 -6.29
CA GLU A 11 -6.19 13.85 -6.98
C GLU A 11 -5.09 14.73 -7.59
N LYS A 12 -5.20 15.05 -8.88
CA LYS A 12 -4.26 15.99 -9.50
C LYS A 12 -4.47 17.39 -8.93
N ARG A 13 -3.45 17.92 -8.26
CA ARG A 13 -3.46 19.29 -7.71
C ARG A 13 -2.17 20.03 -8.07
N ASN A 14 -2.29 21.34 -8.19
CA ASN A 14 -1.18 22.27 -8.30
C ASN A 14 -1.01 22.99 -6.96
N GLY A 15 0.23 23.21 -6.54
CA GLY A 15 0.58 23.79 -5.25
C GLY A 15 1.90 23.25 -4.71
N LYS A 16 2.56 24.03 -3.85
CA LYS A 16 3.78 23.57 -3.16
C LYS A 16 3.42 22.58 -2.07
N GLY A 17 4.04 21.40 -2.09
CA GLY A 17 3.86 20.38 -1.07
C GLY A 17 4.99 19.35 -1.06
N ILE A 18 5.02 18.54 -0.02
CA ILE A 18 6.04 17.52 0.18
C ILE A 18 5.76 16.31 -0.71
N CYS A 19 6.80 15.81 -1.39
CA CYS A 19 6.76 14.55 -2.11
C CYS A 19 6.94 13.37 -1.15
N LEU A 20 5.96 12.47 -1.14
CA LEU A 20 5.92 11.25 -0.38
C LEU A 20 6.46 10.11 -1.26
N ASP A 21 7.77 10.08 -1.45
CA ASP A 21 8.46 8.98 -2.12
C ASP A 21 8.87 7.88 -1.12
N ALA A 22 9.32 6.73 -1.64
CA ALA A 22 9.67 5.58 -0.79
C ALA A 22 10.84 5.91 0.15
N LYS A 23 11.75 6.81 -0.25
CA LYS A 23 12.89 7.21 0.57
C LYS A 23 12.42 8.02 1.78
N TYR A 24 11.56 9.02 1.55
CA TYR A 24 10.93 9.82 2.60
C TYR A 24 10.12 8.94 3.56
N LEU A 25 9.28 8.04 3.05
CA LEU A 25 8.41 7.19 3.88
C LEU A 25 9.18 6.18 4.74
N ARG A 26 10.33 5.68 4.27
CA ARG A 26 11.16 4.71 5.01
C ARG A 26 12.12 5.36 6.00
N SER A 27 12.74 6.47 5.62
CA SER A 27 13.87 7.04 6.38
C SER A 27 13.56 8.39 7.01
N LYS A 28 12.37 8.97 6.76
CA LYS A 28 12.03 10.35 7.12
C LYS A 28 13.11 11.37 6.70
N SER A 29 13.83 11.07 5.62
CA SER A 29 14.88 11.96 5.07
C SER A 29 14.28 13.27 4.55
N SER A 30 15.14 14.21 4.11
CA SER A 30 14.72 15.48 3.54
C SER A 30 13.65 15.32 2.46
N ALA A 31 12.46 15.81 2.76
CA ALA A 31 11.34 15.87 1.84
C ALA A 31 11.71 16.75 0.63
N SER A 32 11.51 16.24 -0.58
CA SER A 32 11.52 17.09 -1.77
C SER A 32 10.21 17.86 -1.85
N ILE A 33 10.27 19.13 -2.24
CA ILE A 33 9.08 19.96 -2.48
C ILE A 33 8.75 19.88 -3.96
N VAL A 34 7.49 19.60 -4.27
CA VAL A 34 6.95 19.59 -5.63
C VAL A 34 5.85 20.63 -5.75
N GLU A 35 5.65 21.15 -6.96
CA GLU A 35 4.66 22.22 -7.24
C GLU A 35 3.38 21.69 -7.91
N LYS A 36 3.36 20.40 -8.27
CA LYS A 36 2.22 19.70 -8.84
C LYS A 36 2.37 18.20 -8.67
N GLY A 37 1.25 17.49 -8.58
CA GLY A 37 1.27 16.03 -8.50
C GLY A 37 -0.07 15.43 -8.14
N LYS A 38 -0.05 14.16 -7.75
CA LYS A 38 -1.21 13.44 -7.21
C LYS A 38 -1.21 13.62 -5.69
N PHE A 39 -2.16 14.38 -5.18
CA PHE A 39 -2.27 14.71 -3.77
C PHE A 39 -2.97 13.59 -3.01
N VAL A 40 -2.49 13.32 -1.79
CA VAL A 40 -3.03 12.35 -0.84
C VAL A 40 -3.07 12.95 0.56
N TYR A 41 -3.96 12.45 1.40
CA TYR A 41 -4.18 12.96 2.75
C TYR A 41 -3.55 12.08 3.82
N ALA A 42 -3.23 12.68 4.97
CA ALA A 42 -2.82 11.94 6.15
C ALA A 42 -3.86 10.85 6.49
N GLY A 43 -3.38 9.62 6.73
CA GLY A 43 -4.23 8.47 7.02
C GLY A 43 -4.62 7.63 5.79
N ASP A 44 -4.45 8.14 4.57
CA ASP A 44 -4.54 7.34 3.35
C ASP A 44 -3.48 6.23 3.36
N ASN A 45 -3.69 5.20 2.54
CA ASN A 45 -2.66 4.20 2.28
C ASN A 45 -2.21 4.32 0.83
N ILE A 46 -0.92 4.22 0.59
CA ILE A 46 -0.32 4.18 -0.74
C ILE A 46 0.49 2.90 -0.89
N ILE A 47 0.44 2.30 -2.07
CA ILE A 47 1.12 1.04 -2.38
C ILE A 47 2.13 1.25 -3.50
N LEU A 48 3.33 0.72 -3.31
CA LEU A 48 4.38 0.77 -4.32
C LEU A 48 3.96 -0.14 -5.48
N VAL A 49 3.79 0.45 -6.67
CA VAL A 49 3.43 -0.28 -7.89
C VAL A 49 4.58 -0.43 -8.86
N ASP A 50 5.69 0.26 -8.59
CA ASP A 50 6.90 0.25 -9.41
C ASP A 50 8.15 0.23 -8.53
N GLY A 51 9.08 -0.68 -8.83
CA GLY A 51 10.33 -0.87 -8.12
C GLY A 51 10.46 -2.23 -7.43
N GLU A 52 11.65 -2.52 -6.91
CA GLU A 52 12.01 -3.83 -6.35
C GLU A 52 11.09 -4.31 -5.20
N ASN A 53 10.48 -3.34 -4.50
CA ASN A 53 9.61 -3.55 -3.34
C ASN A 53 8.13 -3.40 -3.71
N SER A 54 7.76 -3.65 -4.97
CA SER A 54 6.37 -3.59 -5.42
C SER A 54 5.46 -4.45 -4.54
N GLY A 55 4.30 -3.92 -4.17
CA GLY A 55 3.38 -4.51 -3.21
C GLY A 55 3.53 -4.01 -1.77
N GLU A 56 4.58 -3.25 -1.46
CA GLU A 56 4.74 -2.62 -0.14
C GLU A 56 3.75 -1.48 0.07
N VAL A 57 3.08 -1.46 1.21
CA VAL A 57 2.05 -0.48 1.58
C VAL A 57 2.58 0.45 2.67
N PHE A 58 2.35 1.75 2.50
CA PHE A 58 2.71 2.78 3.46
C PHE A 58 1.47 3.57 3.90
N PRO A 59 1.29 3.81 5.22
CA PRO A 59 0.36 4.84 5.67
C PRO A 59 0.93 6.22 5.33
N VAL A 60 0.08 7.13 4.87
CA VAL A 60 0.45 8.51 4.59
C VAL A 60 0.55 9.29 5.90
N PRO A 61 1.75 9.77 6.30
CA PRO A 61 1.94 10.40 7.60
C PRO A 61 1.45 11.85 7.66
N GLN A 62 1.37 12.52 6.51
CA GLN A 62 0.96 13.92 6.40
C GLN A 62 0.47 14.19 4.98
N ASN A 63 -0.32 15.25 4.82
CA ASN A 63 -0.80 15.70 3.51
C ASN A 63 0.39 16.01 2.58
N GLY A 64 0.32 15.56 1.34
CA GLY A 64 1.39 15.74 0.38
C GLY A 64 1.10 15.14 -0.98
N TYR A 65 2.13 15.14 -1.82
CA TYR A 65 2.08 14.59 -3.17
C TYR A 65 2.70 13.22 -3.19
N MET A 66 1.94 12.23 -3.66
CA MET A 66 2.39 10.86 -3.82
C MET A 66 3.48 10.76 -4.89
N GLY A 67 4.57 10.05 -4.59
CA GLY A 67 5.64 9.76 -5.55
C GLY A 67 5.13 9.00 -6.78
N SER A 68 5.84 9.11 -7.90
CA SER A 68 5.41 8.54 -9.20
C SER A 68 5.27 7.01 -9.19
N THR A 69 6.00 6.32 -8.33
CA THR A 69 6.03 4.85 -8.19
C THR A 69 4.87 4.30 -7.36
N PHE A 70 3.99 5.16 -6.84
CA PHE A 70 2.89 4.78 -5.97
C PHE A 70 1.52 4.87 -6.65
N LYS A 71 0.57 4.11 -6.10
CA LYS A 71 -0.87 4.30 -6.27
C LYS A 71 -1.53 4.46 -4.90
N GLN A 72 -2.65 5.16 -4.86
CA GLN A 72 -3.48 5.17 -3.65
C GLN A 72 -4.18 3.82 -3.53
N LEU A 73 -4.11 3.24 -2.34
CA LEU A 73 -4.75 1.99 -1.99
C LEU A 73 -6.00 2.31 -1.18
N TRP A 74 -7.14 2.29 -1.86
CA TRP A 74 -8.44 2.36 -1.22
C TRP A 74 -8.79 0.99 -0.63
N LEU A 75 -9.27 1.01 0.61
CA LEU A 75 -9.69 -0.16 1.37
C LEU A 75 -11.18 -0.02 1.69
N SER A 76 -11.93 -1.10 1.51
CA SER A 76 -13.35 -1.11 1.80
C SER A 76 -13.63 -0.90 3.30
N SER A 77 -14.57 0.00 3.61
CA SER A 77 -14.92 0.36 4.99
C SER A 77 -15.63 -0.76 5.76
N VAL A 78 -16.18 -1.76 5.06
CA VAL A 78 -16.81 -2.94 5.68
C VAL A 78 -15.79 -3.96 6.18
N MET A 79 -14.52 -3.82 5.77
CA MET A 79 -13.44 -4.72 6.15
C MET A 79 -12.57 -4.12 7.25
N TRP A 80 -12.01 -4.98 8.09
CA TRP A 80 -11.03 -4.55 9.08
C TRP A 80 -9.70 -4.22 8.39
N LYS A 81 -9.29 -2.95 8.41
CA LYS A 81 -8.07 -2.47 7.72
C LYS A 81 -6.82 -3.32 8.04
N PRO A 82 -6.47 -3.61 9.32
CA PRO A 82 -5.32 -4.46 9.64
C PRO A 82 -5.38 -5.86 9.04
N TYR A 83 -6.58 -6.43 8.89
CA TYR A 83 -6.76 -7.74 8.27
C TYR A 83 -6.37 -7.69 6.78
N ILE A 84 -6.87 -6.70 6.04
CA ILE A 84 -6.51 -6.53 4.63
C ILE A 84 -4.99 -6.30 4.47
N LEU A 85 -4.40 -5.44 5.29
CA LEU A 85 -2.97 -5.16 5.23
C LEU A 85 -2.12 -6.41 5.52
N ALA A 86 -2.55 -7.25 6.45
CA ALA A 86 -1.89 -8.52 6.73
C ALA A 86 -1.95 -9.49 5.53
N PHE A 87 -3.07 -9.53 4.81
CA PHE A 87 -3.19 -10.33 3.58
C PHE A 87 -2.32 -9.79 2.43
N ILE A 88 -2.24 -8.47 2.26
CA ILE A 88 -1.33 -7.88 1.26
C ILE A 88 0.13 -8.22 1.60
N LEU A 89 0.49 -8.15 2.89
CA LEU A 89 1.81 -8.53 3.36
C LEU A 89 2.11 -10.03 3.13
N PHE A 90 1.13 -10.89 3.37
CA PHE A 90 1.23 -12.33 3.10
C PHE A 90 1.55 -12.62 1.63
N TYR A 91 0.92 -11.90 0.69
CA TYR A 91 1.16 -12.05 -0.75
C TYR A 91 2.36 -11.25 -1.27
N LYS A 92 3.16 -10.59 -0.40
CA LYS A 92 4.26 -9.71 -0.83
C LYS A 92 5.22 -10.41 -1.80
N ASP A 93 5.59 -11.66 -1.51
CA ASP A 93 6.51 -12.40 -2.38
C ASP A 93 5.89 -12.78 -3.72
N GLU A 94 4.61 -13.14 -3.75
CA GLU A 94 3.89 -13.44 -5.00
C GLU A 94 3.76 -12.18 -5.87
N LEU A 95 3.42 -11.05 -5.26
CA LEU A 95 3.37 -9.75 -5.93
C LEU A 95 4.73 -9.34 -6.48
N ARG A 96 5.81 -9.54 -5.71
CA ARG A 96 7.20 -9.24 -6.11
C ARG A 96 7.72 -10.18 -7.19
N ASN A 97 7.34 -11.46 -7.15
CA ASN A 97 7.83 -12.50 -8.05
C ASN A 97 6.98 -12.66 -9.33
N SER A 98 5.89 -11.90 -9.48
CA SER A 98 5.04 -11.87 -10.68
C SER A 98 5.71 -11.33 -11.96
N LYS A 99 7.03 -11.15 -11.96
CA LYS A 99 7.82 -10.60 -13.07
C LYS A 99 7.86 -11.58 -14.25
N ARG A 100 7.91 -11.04 -15.47
CA ARG A 100 8.41 -11.75 -16.66
C ARG A 100 9.82 -11.24 -16.96
N GLY A 101 10.86 -12.02 -16.64
CA GLY A 101 12.26 -11.75 -17.01
C GLY A 101 12.99 -10.71 -16.16
N ALA A 102 14.04 -10.10 -16.72
CA ALA A 102 14.94 -9.14 -16.07
C ALA A 102 14.39 -7.69 -15.94
N ALA A 103 13.09 -7.50 -16.20
CA ALA A 103 12.46 -6.20 -16.12
C ALA A 103 12.31 -5.70 -14.66
N ILE A 104 12.28 -4.37 -14.49
CA ILE A 104 11.98 -3.73 -13.21
C ILE A 104 10.63 -4.25 -12.69
N PRO A 105 10.48 -4.55 -11.39
CA PRO A 105 9.27 -5.16 -10.90
C PRO A 105 8.16 -4.11 -10.91
N HIS A 106 7.12 -4.38 -11.68
CA HIS A 106 5.88 -3.63 -11.67
C HIS A 106 4.80 -4.50 -11.03
N LEU A 107 4.00 -3.91 -10.16
CA LEU A 107 2.87 -4.61 -9.56
C LEU A 107 1.90 -5.05 -10.66
N ASN A 108 1.78 -6.37 -10.86
CA ASN A 108 0.79 -6.93 -11.76
C ASN A 108 -0.62 -6.71 -11.16
N LYS A 109 -1.36 -5.76 -11.74
CA LYS A 109 -2.71 -5.39 -11.27
C LYS A 109 -3.70 -6.53 -11.40
N GLU A 110 -3.62 -7.31 -12.47
CA GLU A 110 -4.51 -8.45 -12.71
C GLU A 110 -4.30 -9.50 -11.64
N LEU A 111 -3.05 -9.86 -11.37
CA LEU A 111 -2.69 -10.73 -10.25
C LEU A 111 -3.20 -10.16 -8.93
N PHE A 112 -2.88 -8.90 -8.62
CA PHE A 112 -3.29 -8.26 -7.37
C PHE A 112 -4.80 -8.37 -7.12
N TYR A 113 -5.63 -8.10 -8.13
CA TYR A 113 -7.09 -8.20 -7.98
C TYR A 113 -7.60 -9.63 -7.86
N ASN A 114 -6.93 -10.58 -8.51
CA ASN A 114 -7.25 -12.01 -8.50
C ASN A 114 -6.71 -12.78 -7.28
N LEU A 115 -5.87 -12.15 -6.45
CA LEU A 115 -5.40 -12.77 -5.20
C LEU A 115 -6.60 -13.16 -4.31
N PRO A 116 -6.66 -14.42 -3.86
CA PRO A 116 -7.74 -14.90 -3.01
C PRO A 116 -7.65 -14.24 -1.63
N ILE A 117 -8.79 -13.88 -1.07
CA ILE A 117 -8.89 -13.37 0.30
C ILE A 117 -10.18 -13.90 0.92
N GLY A 118 -10.06 -14.49 2.11
CA GLY A 118 -11.23 -14.88 2.89
C GLY A 118 -11.92 -13.63 3.44
N ILE A 119 -13.25 -13.62 3.47
CA ILE A 119 -14.03 -12.54 4.05
C ILE A 119 -14.85 -13.10 5.22
N PRO A 120 -14.21 -13.43 6.36
CA PRO A 120 -14.94 -13.90 7.53
C PRO A 120 -15.67 -12.72 8.21
N PRO A 121 -16.56 -12.98 9.18
CA PRO A 121 -17.21 -11.93 9.97
C PRO A 121 -16.21 -10.97 10.62
N LEU A 122 -16.62 -9.73 10.87
CA LEU A 122 -15.73 -8.67 11.37
C LEU A 122 -14.99 -9.06 12.66
N ALA A 123 -15.67 -9.72 13.60
CA ALA A 123 -15.06 -10.20 14.83
C ALA A 123 -13.91 -11.19 14.58
N GLU A 124 -14.05 -12.04 13.57
CA GLU A 124 -13.04 -13.00 13.18
C GLU A 124 -11.86 -12.34 12.45
N GLN A 125 -12.14 -11.33 11.60
CA GLN A 125 -11.08 -10.51 11.00
C GLN A 125 -10.21 -9.82 12.06
N GLN A 126 -10.85 -9.26 13.10
CA GLN A 126 -10.18 -8.62 14.23
C GLN A 126 -9.35 -9.63 15.04
N ARG A 127 -9.93 -10.80 15.34
CA ARG A 127 -9.23 -11.88 16.05
C ARG A 127 -7.97 -12.33 15.30
N ILE A 128 -8.09 -12.57 13.99
CA ILE A 128 -6.96 -12.98 13.14
C ILE A 128 -5.88 -11.89 13.11
N ALA A 129 -6.26 -10.63 12.85
CA ALA A 129 -5.30 -9.53 12.79
C ALA A 129 -4.56 -9.32 14.12
N CYS A 130 -5.27 -9.48 15.25
CA CYS A 130 -4.68 -9.42 16.59
C CYS A 130 -3.66 -10.54 16.80
N GLN A 131 -3.99 -11.78 16.44
CA GLN A 131 -3.06 -12.91 16.56
C GLN A 131 -1.81 -12.74 15.68
N ILE A 132 -1.97 -12.27 14.44
CA ILE A 132 -0.85 -11.97 13.55
C ILE A 132 0.08 -10.92 14.20
N ASN A 133 -0.48 -9.83 14.72
CA ASN A 133 0.30 -8.80 15.39
C ASN A 133 1.06 -9.35 16.62
N ASN A 134 0.41 -10.18 17.44
CA ASN A 134 1.06 -10.80 18.59
C ASN A 134 2.24 -11.70 18.18
N LEU A 135 2.07 -12.48 17.11
CA LEU A 135 3.15 -13.33 16.58
C LEU A 135 4.33 -12.50 16.05
N PHE A 136 4.07 -11.41 15.32
CA PHE A 136 5.12 -10.52 14.85
C PHE A 136 5.92 -9.89 16.01
N GLN A 137 5.29 -9.62 17.15
CA GLN A 137 6.00 -9.08 18.33
C GLN A 137 6.96 -10.08 18.98
N LEU A 138 6.78 -11.39 18.74
CA LEU A 138 7.67 -12.44 19.26
C LEU A 138 8.92 -12.64 18.39
N ILE A 139 8.87 -12.21 17.13
CA ILE A 139 9.99 -12.28 16.20
C ILE A 139 10.74 -10.94 16.32
N LYS A 140 11.78 -10.92 17.15
CA LYS A 140 12.77 -9.82 17.21
C LYS A 140 13.90 -10.05 16.22
#